data_AF-A0A9X8CUY3-F1
#
_entry.id   AF-A0A9X8CUY3-F1
#
_cell.length_a   1.000
_cell.length_b   1.000
_cell.length_c   1.000
_cell.angle_alpha   90.00
_cell.angle_beta   90.00
_cell.angle_gamma   90.00
#
_symmetry.space_group_name_H-M   'P 1'
#
loop_
_entity.id
_entity.type
_entity.pdbx_description
1 polymer ?
#
loop_
_entity_poly.entity_id
_entity_poly.type
_entity_poly.pdbx_seq_one_letter_code
_entity_poly.pdbx_strand_id
1 'polypeptide(L)'
;MNHRKNTGHSVSSLFSFLLFGVFVLFLILMLLFSARIYQQTVKQTDSDSELGTAATYLTTKFRQHDRGDEIFSGSLDDIPALCFRDDIKGKEYITYIYLKNDSLMELFTAKSSQASSDAGTVISQLSDFRFSEMENGFYHFSLESTTGVRSEFLLHRTGKKEAS
;
A
#
# COMPACT_ATOMS: atom_id res chain seq x y z
N MET A 1 16.80 57.58 61.57
CA MET A 1 16.15 57.69 60.25
C MET A 1 16.43 56.39 59.50
N ASN A 2 15.49 55.45 59.55
CA ASN A 2 15.74 54.07 59.07
C ASN A 2 15.29 53.92 57.61
N HIS A 3 16.24 53.73 56.71
CA HIS A 3 15.95 53.32 55.34
C HIS A 3 15.58 51.83 55.29
N ARG A 4 14.29 51.54 55.09
CA ARG A 4 13.85 50.22 54.63
C ARG A 4 13.79 50.22 53.10
N LYS A 5 14.70 49.47 52.45
CA LYS A 5 14.61 49.16 51.01
C LYS A 5 13.59 48.02 50.84
N ASN A 6 12.49 48.30 50.16
CA ASN A 6 11.55 47.28 49.68
C ASN A 6 12.15 46.58 48.44
N THR A 7 12.67 45.37 48.61
CA THR A 7 13.20 44.53 47.52
C THR A 7 12.27 43.36 47.16
N GLY A 8 11.00 43.38 47.59
CA GLY A 8 10.07 42.25 47.48
C GLY A 8 9.18 42.17 46.24
N HIS A 9 9.24 43.14 45.31
CA HIS A 9 8.30 43.19 44.17
C HIS A 9 8.94 42.86 42.81
N SER A 10 10.22 43.17 42.60
CA SER A 10 10.89 42.92 41.32
C SER A 10 11.14 41.42 41.06
N VAL A 11 11.43 40.64 42.11
CA VAL A 11 11.72 39.19 41.99
C VAL A 11 10.46 38.41 41.60
N SER A 12 9.30 38.73 42.18
CA SER A 12 8.04 38.06 41.87
C SER A 12 7.55 38.35 40.44
N SER A 13 7.76 39.57 39.94
CA SER A 13 7.42 39.92 38.55
C SER A 13 8.38 39.25 37.55
N LEU A 14 9.68 39.22 37.83
CA LEU A 14 10.67 38.51 37.02
C LEU A 14 10.38 36.99 36.94
N PHE A 15 9.95 36.39 38.05
CA PHE A 15 9.55 34.99 38.09
C PHE A 15 8.37 34.69 37.16
N SER A 16 7.33 35.53 37.18
CA SER A 16 6.17 35.39 36.28
C SER A 16 6.55 35.53 34.81
N PHE A 17 7.47 36.45 34.45
CA PHE A 17 7.97 36.57 33.08
C PHE A 17 8.79 35.35 32.63
N LEU A 18 9.60 34.80 33.52
CA LEU A 18 10.38 33.59 33.24
C LEU A 18 9.45 32.39 33.01
N LEU A 19 8.44 32.21 33.87
CA LEU A 19 7.44 31.15 33.71
C LEU A 19 6.65 31.31 32.42
N PHE A 20 6.23 32.53 32.08
CA PHE A 20 5.55 32.83 30.82
C PHE A 20 6.43 32.51 29.60
N GLY A 21 7.71 32.88 29.61
CA GLY A 21 8.65 32.57 28.54
C GLY A 21 8.84 31.07 28.35
N VAL A 22 9.00 30.32 29.44
CA VAL A 22 9.09 28.84 29.40
C VAL A 22 7.80 28.23 28.86
N PHE A 23 6.63 28.73 29.28
CA PHE A 23 5.34 28.28 28.77
C PHE A 23 5.19 28.51 27.25
N VAL A 24 5.51 29.71 26.76
CA VAL A 24 5.48 30.02 25.33
C VAL A 24 6.47 29.15 24.55
N LEU A 25 7.66 28.91 25.10
CA LEU A 25 8.64 28.00 24.49
C LEU A 25 8.08 26.58 24.36
N PHE A 26 7.43 26.05 25.40
CA PHE A 26 6.77 24.75 25.34
C PHE A 26 5.62 24.72 24.34
N LEU A 27 4.82 25.79 24.21
CA LEU A 27 3.78 25.89 23.18
C LEU A 27 4.38 25.86 21.77
N ILE A 28 5.46 26.59 21.52
CA ILE A 28 6.14 26.59 20.22
C ILE A 28 6.73 25.22 19.92
N LEU A 29 7.40 24.58 20.88
CA LEU A 29 7.92 23.22 20.74
C LEU A 29 6.80 22.24 20.43
N MET A 30 5.68 22.28 21.17
CA MET A 30 4.52 21.42 20.93
C MET A 30 3.94 21.62 19.53
N LEU A 31 3.79 22.87 19.06
CA LEU A 31 3.31 23.15 17.71
C LEU A 31 4.24 22.61 16.62
N LEU A 32 5.56 22.71 16.81
CA LEU A 32 6.55 22.17 15.88
C LEU A 32 6.51 20.63 15.82
N PHE A 33 6.37 19.96 16.96
CA PHE A 33 6.24 18.50 17.00
C PHE A 33 4.92 18.03 16.39
N SER A 34 3.80 18.69 16.69
CA SER A 34 2.52 18.38 16.06
C SER A 34 2.60 18.49 14.54
N ALA A 35 3.08 19.61 14.01
CA ALA A 35 3.20 19.81 12.56
C ALA A 35 4.10 18.75 11.87
N ARG A 36 5.22 18.37 12.51
CA ARG A 36 6.11 17.31 11.99
C ARG A 36 5.47 15.93 12.05
N ILE A 37 4.78 15.58 13.13
CA ILE A 37 4.08 14.30 13.26
C ILE A 37 2.98 14.20 12.19
N TYR A 38 2.19 15.25 11.97
CA TYR A 38 1.18 15.26 10.90
C TYR A 38 1.80 15.04 9.52
N GLN A 39 2.92 15.70 9.19
CA GLN A 39 3.58 15.54 7.89
C GLN A 39 4.22 14.16 7.70
N GLN A 40 4.79 13.59 8.75
CA GLN A 40 5.43 12.27 8.71
C GLN A 40 4.39 11.15 8.57
N THR A 41 3.23 11.27 9.23
CA THR A 41 2.12 10.32 9.08
C THR A 41 1.52 10.36 7.68
N VAL A 42 1.34 11.53 7.07
CA VAL A 42 0.70 11.64 5.76
C VAL A 42 1.57 11.06 4.64
N LYS A 43 2.89 11.33 4.60
CA LYS A 43 3.76 10.81 3.53
C LYS A 43 3.99 9.30 3.56
N GLN A 44 3.82 8.67 4.72
CA GLN A 44 3.91 7.22 4.87
C GLN A 44 2.56 6.53 4.59
N THR A 45 1.46 7.29 4.51
CA THR A 45 0.12 6.74 4.27
C THR A 45 -0.14 6.42 2.80
N ASP A 46 0.41 7.20 1.85
CA ASP A 46 0.10 7.01 0.42
C ASP A 46 0.66 5.69 -0.12
N SER A 47 1.93 5.38 0.15
CA SER A 47 2.55 4.11 -0.26
C SER A 47 1.96 2.90 0.47
N ASP A 48 1.65 3.04 1.76
CA ASP A 48 0.97 2.01 2.54
C ASP A 48 -0.46 1.76 2.02
N SER A 49 -1.15 2.80 1.55
CA SER A 49 -2.49 2.70 0.95
C SER A 49 -2.45 2.03 -0.43
N GLU A 50 -1.48 2.36 -1.27
CA GLU A 50 -1.30 1.75 -2.60
C GLU A 50 -0.95 0.27 -2.50
N LEU A 51 0.02 -0.08 -1.64
CA LEU A 51 0.40 -1.47 -1.38
C LEU A 51 -0.74 -2.25 -0.73
N GLY A 52 -1.44 -1.64 0.24
CA GLY A 52 -2.59 -2.23 0.91
C GLY A 52 -3.74 -2.52 -0.05
N THR A 53 -4.02 -1.60 -0.98
CA THR A 53 -5.03 -1.78 -2.04
C THR A 53 -4.66 -2.94 -2.96
N ALA A 54 -3.42 -2.95 -3.47
CA ALA A 54 -2.94 -4.02 -4.35
C ALA A 54 -2.95 -5.39 -3.66
N ALA A 55 -2.44 -5.49 -2.43
CA ALA A 55 -2.40 -6.74 -1.69
C ALA A 55 -3.80 -7.28 -1.37
N THR A 56 -4.73 -6.41 -0.97
CA THR A 56 -6.13 -6.79 -0.71
C THR A 56 -6.84 -7.25 -1.98
N TYR A 57 -6.63 -6.55 -3.08
CA TYR A 57 -7.21 -6.88 -4.38
C TYR A 57 -6.71 -8.25 -4.88
N LEU A 58 -5.39 -8.42 -4.91
CA LEU A 58 -4.74 -9.69 -5.31
C LEU A 58 -5.20 -10.84 -4.43
N THR A 59 -5.24 -10.66 -3.11
CA THR A 59 -5.74 -11.67 -2.18
C THR A 59 -7.18 -12.05 -2.49
N THR A 60 -8.04 -11.06 -2.74
CA THR A 60 -9.45 -11.29 -3.04
C THR A 60 -9.63 -12.03 -4.36
N LYS A 61 -8.97 -11.59 -5.44
CA LYS A 61 -9.01 -12.26 -6.74
C LYS A 61 -8.45 -13.67 -6.68
N PHE A 62 -7.34 -13.88 -5.97
CA PHE A 62 -6.78 -15.20 -5.73
C PHE A 62 -7.78 -16.12 -5.03
N ARG A 63 -8.42 -15.66 -3.95
CA ARG A 63 -9.41 -16.45 -3.21
C ARG A 63 -10.67 -16.74 -4.01
N GLN A 64 -11.09 -15.85 -4.90
CA GLN A 64 -12.22 -16.07 -5.80
C GLN A 64 -11.97 -17.24 -6.77
N HIS A 65 -10.70 -17.45 -7.16
CA HIS A 65 -10.25 -18.48 -8.11
C HIS A 65 -9.42 -19.57 -7.42
N ASP A 66 -9.53 -19.72 -6.09
CA ASP A 66 -8.87 -20.77 -5.32
C ASP A 66 -9.57 -22.13 -5.50
N ARG A 67 -9.82 -22.49 -6.77
CA ARG A 67 -10.50 -23.70 -7.21
C ARG A 67 -9.77 -24.26 -8.44
N GLY A 68 -9.61 -25.58 -8.47
CA GLY A 68 -9.02 -26.29 -9.62
C GLY A 68 -7.70 -25.69 -10.09
N ASP A 69 -7.58 -25.50 -11.41
CA ASP A 69 -6.42 -24.91 -12.08
C ASP A 69 -6.72 -23.53 -12.73
N GLU A 70 -7.54 -22.72 -12.05
CA GLU A 70 -8.04 -21.44 -12.57
C GLU A 70 -7.02 -20.29 -12.46
N ILE A 71 -5.94 -20.47 -11.70
CA ILE A 71 -4.85 -19.50 -11.50
C ILE A 71 -3.61 -20.02 -12.22
N PHE A 72 -2.99 -19.18 -13.05
CA PHE A 72 -1.79 -19.55 -13.80
C PHE A 72 -0.96 -18.32 -14.19
N SER A 73 0.31 -18.55 -14.54
CA SER A 73 1.19 -17.51 -15.07
C SER A 73 1.01 -17.40 -16.59
N GLY A 74 0.95 -16.19 -17.12
CA GLY A 74 0.87 -15.93 -18.55
C GLY A 74 1.51 -14.60 -18.93
N SER A 75 1.16 -14.09 -20.11
CA SER A 75 1.61 -12.79 -20.58
C SER A 75 0.53 -12.09 -21.40
N LEU A 76 0.52 -10.76 -21.37
CA LEU A 76 -0.33 -9.89 -22.19
C LEU A 76 0.57 -8.83 -22.85
N ASP A 77 0.63 -8.79 -24.18
CA ASP A 77 1.58 -7.94 -24.93
C ASP A 77 3.03 -8.08 -24.45
N ASP A 78 3.51 -9.32 -24.27
CA ASP A 78 4.84 -9.66 -23.73
C ASP A 78 5.12 -9.18 -22.30
N ILE A 79 4.11 -8.63 -21.61
CA ILE A 79 4.18 -8.27 -20.19
C ILE A 79 3.78 -9.48 -19.35
N PRO A 80 4.61 -9.94 -18.40
CA PRO A 80 4.23 -11.00 -17.47
C PRO A 80 2.94 -10.66 -16.71
N ALA A 81 2.02 -11.63 -16.65
CA ALA A 81 0.71 -11.44 -16.05
C ALA A 81 0.32 -12.64 -15.17
N LEU A 82 -0.27 -12.35 -14.02
CA LEU A 82 -1.00 -13.34 -13.25
C LEU A 82 -2.40 -13.47 -13.83
N CYS A 83 -2.77 -14.66 -14.25
CA CYS A 83 -4.00 -14.90 -14.97
C CYS A 83 -5.00 -15.70 -14.11
N PHE A 84 -6.26 -15.28 -14.18
CA PHE A 84 -7.40 -15.97 -13.60
C PHE A 84 -8.37 -16.38 -14.70
N ARG A 85 -8.82 -17.63 -14.67
CA ARG A 85 -9.74 -18.20 -15.67
C ARG A 85 -11.15 -18.30 -15.12
N ASP A 86 -12.10 -17.86 -15.92
CA ASP A 86 -13.53 -18.06 -15.68
C ASP A 86 -14.16 -18.78 -16.87
N ASP A 87 -15.10 -19.69 -16.61
CA ASP A 87 -16.06 -20.15 -17.62
C ASP A 87 -17.41 -19.49 -17.36
N ILE A 88 -17.87 -18.69 -18.33
CA ILE A 88 -19.16 -18.01 -18.25
C ILE A 88 -20.00 -18.46 -19.44
N LYS A 89 -21.00 -19.32 -19.18
CA LYS A 89 -21.92 -19.87 -20.19
C LYS A 89 -21.19 -20.66 -21.29
N GLY A 90 -20.18 -21.45 -20.94
CA GLY A 90 -19.41 -22.27 -21.88
C GLY A 90 -18.40 -21.49 -22.71
N LYS A 91 -18.06 -20.27 -22.28
CA LYS A 91 -17.04 -19.43 -22.90
C LYS A 91 -15.98 -19.08 -21.87
N GLU A 92 -14.73 -19.34 -22.22
CA GLU A 92 -13.58 -19.00 -21.38
C GLU A 92 -13.28 -17.50 -21.42
N TYR A 93 -13.11 -16.93 -20.24
CA TYR A 93 -12.61 -15.59 -20.01
C TYR A 93 -11.33 -15.66 -19.19
N ILE A 94 -10.48 -14.66 -19.40
CA ILE A 94 -9.25 -14.49 -18.64
C ILE A 94 -9.25 -13.09 -18.05
N THR A 95 -8.99 -13.01 -16.74
CA THR A 95 -8.56 -11.80 -16.07
C THR A 95 -7.03 -11.78 -16.03
N TYR A 96 -6.41 -10.79 -16.65
CA TYR A 96 -4.97 -10.55 -16.56
C TYR A 96 -4.70 -9.50 -15.50
N ILE A 97 -3.79 -9.80 -14.56
CA ILE A 97 -3.20 -8.82 -13.65
C ILE A 97 -1.74 -8.62 -14.01
N TYR A 98 -1.35 -7.41 -14.38
CA TYR A 98 -0.03 -7.11 -14.92
C TYR A 98 0.43 -5.72 -14.51
N LEU A 99 1.74 -5.48 -14.58
CA LEU A 99 2.33 -4.18 -14.29
C LEU A 99 2.69 -3.46 -15.59
N LYS A 100 2.23 -2.22 -15.74
CA LYS A 100 2.55 -1.38 -16.90
C LYS A 100 2.65 0.07 -16.45
N ASN A 101 3.74 0.75 -16.80
CA ASN A 101 3.96 2.19 -16.50
C ASN A 101 3.70 2.52 -15.02
N ASP A 102 4.36 1.81 -14.11
CA ASP A 102 4.23 1.93 -12.65
C ASP A 102 2.79 1.79 -12.11
N SER A 103 1.92 1.09 -12.86
CA SER A 103 0.54 0.83 -12.49
C SER A 103 0.26 -0.67 -12.53
N LEU A 104 -0.26 -1.20 -11.43
CA LEU A 104 -0.88 -2.52 -11.41
C LEU A 104 -2.23 -2.41 -12.11
N MET A 105 -2.42 -3.18 -13.18
CA MET A 105 -3.60 -3.12 -14.03
C MET A 105 -4.35 -4.46 -14.04
N GLU A 106 -5.65 -4.39 -14.27
CA GLU A 106 -6.52 -5.53 -14.59
C GLU A 106 -7.10 -5.41 -16.00
N LEU A 107 -7.11 -6.52 -16.75
CA LEU A 107 -7.92 -6.64 -17.95
C LEU A 107 -8.72 -7.95 -17.94
N PHE A 108 -10.04 -7.84 -17.94
CA PHE A 108 -10.95 -8.97 -18.12
C PHE A 108 -11.42 -9.05 -19.57
N THR A 109 -11.19 -10.18 -20.23
CA THR A 109 -11.52 -10.36 -21.64
C THR A 109 -11.78 -11.82 -21.99
N ALA A 110 -12.48 -12.06 -23.09
CA ALA A 110 -12.62 -13.42 -23.60
C ALA A 110 -11.25 -13.96 -24.04
N LYS A 111 -10.96 -15.23 -23.73
CA LYS A 111 -9.68 -15.88 -24.12
C LYS A 111 -9.40 -15.83 -25.62
N SER A 112 -10.46 -15.83 -26.44
CA SER A 112 -10.38 -15.74 -27.91
C SER A 112 -10.22 -14.31 -28.45
N SER A 113 -10.22 -13.30 -27.58
CA SER A 113 -10.14 -11.89 -27.97
C SER A 113 -8.69 -11.49 -28.23
N GLN A 114 -8.48 -10.58 -29.18
CA GLN A 114 -7.20 -9.88 -29.33
C GLN A 114 -7.15 -8.75 -28.29
N ALA A 115 -6.73 -9.12 -27.08
CA ALA A 115 -6.61 -8.20 -25.95
C ALA A 115 -5.33 -7.39 -26.06
N SER A 116 -5.39 -6.10 -25.72
CA SER A 116 -4.23 -5.24 -25.56
C SER A 116 -4.11 -4.80 -24.11
N SER A 117 -2.88 -4.80 -23.60
CA SER A 117 -2.48 -4.27 -22.30
C SER A 117 -2.82 -2.79 -22.09
N ASP A 118 -3.11 -2.03 -23.15
CA ASP A 118 -3.58 -0.64 -23.05
C ASP A 118 -5.04 -0.52 -22.63
N ALA A 119 -5.84 -1.59 -22.79
CA ALA A 119 -7.27 -1.58 -22.45
C ALA A 119 -7.54 -1.88 -20.96
N GLY A 120 -6.50 -2.09 -20.16
CA GLY A 120 -6.63 -2.41 -18.74
C GLY A 120 -7.15 -1.26 -17.88
N THR A 121 -7.66 -1.61 -16.71
CA THR A 121 -8.08 -0.67 -15.66
C THR A 121 -7.03 -0.65 -14.55
N VAL A 122 -6.67 0.53 -14.06
CA VAL A 122 -5.69 0.69 -12.98
C VAL A 122 -6.31 0.22 -11.65
N ILE A 123 -5.57 -0.62 -10.91
CA ILE A 123 -5.88 -1.05 -9.54
C ILE A 123 -5.16 -0.17 -8.53
N SER A 124 -3.85 0.01 -8.70
CA SER A 124 -2.97 0.74 -7.77
C SER A 124 -1.66 1.13 -8.47
N GLN A 125 -0.92 2.11 -7.94
CA GLN A 125 0.44 2.41 -8.43
C GLN A 125 1.48 1.56 -7.71
N LEU A 126 2.40 0.96 -8.47
CA LEU A 126 3.49 0.13 -7.98
C LEU A 126 4.68 0.26 -8.94
N SER A 127 5.90 0.34 -8.43
CA SER A 127 7.12 0.29 -9.25
C SER A 127 7.52 -1.14 -9.63
N ASP A 128 7.12 -2.14 -8.83
CA ASP A 128 7.41 -3.54 -9.10
C ASP A 128 6.28 -4.47 -8.64
N PHE A 129 6.07 -5.53 -9.41
CA PHE A 129 5.11 -6.59 -9.14
C PHE A 129 5.70 -7.92 -9.62
N ARG A 130 5.95 -8.80 -8.66
CA ARG A 130 6.45 -10.15 -8.92
C ARG A 130 5.56 -11.18 -8.25
N PHE A 131 5.36 -12.29 -8.93
CA PHE A 131 4.67 -13.45 -8.39
C PHE A 131 5.35 -14.74 -8.84
N SER A 132 5.28 -15.78 -8.01
CA SER A 132 5.80 -17.10 -8.35
C SER A 132 5.02 -18.20 -7.64
N GLU A 133 4.65 -19.25 -8.36
CA GLU A 133 4.16 -20.50 -7.77
C GLU A 133 5.34 -21.21 -7.09
N MET A 134 5.16 -21.55 -5.83
CA MET A 134 6.09 -22.30 -5.00
C MET A 134 5.60 -23.75 -4.86
N GLU A 135 6.44 -24.59 -4.26
CA GLU A 135 6.04 -25.94 -3.89
C GLU A 135 4.85 -25.93 -2.91
N ASN A 136 4.11 -27.04 -2.87
CA ASN A 136 2.96 -27.25 -1.99
C ASN A 136 1.78 -26.28 -2.19
N GLY A 137 1.66 -25.68 -3.38
CA GLY A 137 0.50 -24.84 -3.74
C GLY A 137 0.53 -23.43 -3.15
N PHE A 138 1.66 -22.97 -2.64
CA PHE A 138 1.82 -21.57 -2.25
C PHE A 138 2.16 -20.70 -3.44
N TYR A 139 1.64 -19.48 -3.46
CA TYR A 139 2.03 -18.41 -4.36
C TYR A 139 2.66 -17.30 -3.54
N HIS A 140 3.84 -16.88 -3.98
CA HIS A 140 4.53 -15.74 -3.43
C HIS A 140 4.25 -14.49 -4.25
N PHE A 141 4.00 -13.40 -3.55
CA PHE A 141 3.75 -12.08 -4.10
C PHE A 141 4.74 -11.09 -3.50
N SER A 142 5.37 -10.30 -4.36
CA SER A 142 6.25 -9.20 -3.98
C SER A 142 5.80 -7.94 -4.71
N LEU A 143 5.42 -6.92 -3.95
CA LEU A 143 4.97 -5.62 -4.43
C LEU A 143 5.95 -4.56 -3.98
N GLU A 144 6.26 -3.58 -4.83
CA GLU A 144 7.03 -2.40 -4.47
C GLU A 144 6.25 -1.14 -4.84
N SER A 145 6.10 -0.23 -3.89
CA SER A 145 5.50 1.09 -4.14
C SER A 145 6.46 1.99 -4.91
N THR A 146 5.92 3.02 -5.55
CA THR A 146 6.70 4.05 -6.25
C THR A 146 7.68 4.81 -5.34
N THR A 147 7.53 4.70 -4.03
CA THR A 147 8.42 5.29 -3.00
C THR A 147 9.52 4.33 -2.52
N GLY A 148 9.56 3.09 -3.03
CA GLY A 148 10.55 2.06 -2.67
C GLY A 148 10.19 1.22 -1.44
N VAL A 149 9.01 1.39 -0.84
CA VAL A 149 8.51 0.50 0.20
C VAL A 149 8.08 -0.83 -0.44
N ARG A 150 8.50 -1.96 0.15
CA ARG A 150 8.20 -3.31 -0.33
C ARG A 150 7.25 -4.06 0.60
N SER A 151 6.33 -4.80 0.02
CA SER A 151 5.41 -5.72 0.72
C SER A 151 5.50 -7.11 0.10
N GLU A 152 5.61 -8.14 0.94
CA GLU A 152 5.65 -9.54 0.52
C GLU A 152 4.61 -10.34 1.29
N PHE A 153 3.92 -11.25 0.60
CA PHE A 153 2.95 -12.14 1.22
C PHE A 153 2.81 -13.45 0.45
N LEU A 154 2.31 -14.47 1.16
CA LEU A 154 2.07 -15.81 0.63
C LEU A 154 0.58 -16.10 0.60
N LEU A 155 0.09 -16.66 -0.49
CA LEU A 155 -1.26 -17.18 -0.60
C LEU A 155 -1.21 -18.68 -0.88
N HIS A 156 -1.91 -19.46 -0.07
CA HIS A 156 -2.02 -20.91 -0.26
C HIS A 156 -3.24 -21.23 -1.14
N ARG A 157 -3.02 -22.05 -2.17
CA ARG A 157 -4.07 -22.66 -2.97
C ARG A 157 -4.68 -23.84 -2.20
N THR A 158 -5.95 -23.72 -1.84
CA THR A 158 -6.71 -24.74 -1.14
C THR A 158 -7.44 -25.67 -2.12
N GLY A 159 -7.70 -25.22 -3.35
CA GLY A 159 -8.29 -26.04 -4.40
C GLY A 159 -7.40 -27.22 -4.80
N LYS A 160 -7.96 -28.43 -4.91
CA LYS A 160 -7.23 -29.59 -5.46
C LYS A 160 -6.99 -29.36 -6.96
N LYS A 161 -5.72 -29.49 -7.38
CA LYS A 161 -5.36 -29.55 -8.80
C LYS A 161 -5.94 -30.87 -9.35
N GLU A 162 -6.89 -30.80 -10.28
CA GLU A 162 -7.34 -32.01 -10.96
C GLU A 162 -6.18 -32.51 -11.83
N ALA A 163 -5.76 -33.76 -11.58
CA ALA A 163 -4.71 -34.40 -12.36
C ALA A 163 -5.28 -34.72 -13.75
N SER A 164 -4.69 -34.12 -14.78
CA SER A 164 -4.97 -34.47 -16.18
C SER A 164 -4.29 -35.77 -16.58
#